data_AF-F1QC45-F1
#
_entry.id   AF-F1QC45-F1
#
_cell.length_a   1.000
_cell.length_b   1.000
_cell.length_c   1.000
_cell.angle_alpha   90.00
_cell.angle_beta   90.00
_cell.angle_gamma   90.00
#
_symmetry.space_group_name_H-M   'P 1'
#
loop_
_entity.id
_entity.type
_entity.pdbx_description
1 polymer ?
#
loop_
_entity_poly.entity_id
_entity_poly.type
_entity_poly.pdbx_seq_one_letter_code
_entity_poly.pdbx_strand_id
1 'polypeptide(L)'
;MGCFFSKKSRRKSPKKDAALPTGDESATGNDLAETNNTALGSNSNQEAPKQYSWDKREKVDPKDFMLTGLKNETVGRLPGKLNGQQFVIQDCENCNIFVLDHSATITIDDCVNCRIVLGPVKGSVFFRDCKDIKCVVACQQFRTRDCKKMDVFLCCATQPIIESSTGMKFGCFQYYYPELAFHFKDAGLSIFNNNWSNIHDFTPVSGETNWSLLPEDAVVLDHVPLPDPESEFKSVRIATEAGRSIVPLTKGSRRTESEESCLFVFFAGDYTTANARKLIDEATAKGFVLIQTKEVSMRPEDVSRVFQNNAESLTEWITKGPVVALELNGDGVVEACRSFANEVFNGTQLFVSESKNTSSRDVDNFFNFADMQMGL
;
A
#
# COMPACT_ATOMS: atom_id res chain seq x y z
N MET A 1 -12.37 31.20 -14.39
CA MET A 1 -11.28 32.18 -14.21
C MET A 1 -9.96 31.47 -14.48
N GLY A 2 -9.02 32.13 -15.17
CA GLY A 2 -8.04 31.49 -16.07
C GLY A 2 -6.84 30.75 -15.45
N CYS A 3 -6.31 29.80 -16.22
CA CYS A 3 -5.02 29.14 -16.00
C CYS A 3 -3.93 29.76 -16.90
N PHE A 4 -2.80 30.13 -16.31
CA PHE A 4 -1.56 30.48 -17.00
C PHE A 4 -0.65 29.24 -17.11
N PHE A 5 -0.11 29.03 -18.31
CA PHE A 5 0.93 28.05 -18.65
C PHE A 5 2.32 28.47 -18.11
N SER A 6 3.17 27.51 -17.75
CA SER A 6 4.62 27.65 -17.98
C SER A 6 5.31 26.28 -18.16
N LYS A 7 6.25 26.25 -19.10
CA LYS A 7 6.92 25.08 -19.68
C LYS A 7 8.44 25.21 -19.49
N LYS A 8 9.09 24.08 -19.22
CA LYS A 8 10.51 23.69 -19.49
C LYS A 8 11.63 24.25 -18.60
N SER A 9 12.43 23.33 -18.06
CA SER A 9 13.91 23.42 -18.11
C SER A 9 14.53 22.02 -18.03
N ARG A 10 15.58 21.78 -18.84
CA ARG A 10 16.27 20.51 -19.08
C ARG A 10 17.75 20.75 -18.75
N ARG A 11 18.38 19.94 -17.89
CA ARG A 11 19.84 19.99 -17.64
C ARG A 11 20.50 18.62 -17.91
N LYS A 12 21.64 18.67 -18.62
CA LYS A 12 22.53 17.58 -19.04
C LYS A 12 23.49 17.15 -17.92
N SER A 13 23.90 15.88 -17.95
CA SER A 13 24.93 15.20 -17.14
C SER A 13 26.37 15.41 -17.67
N PRO A 14 27.40 15.04 -16.87
CA PRO A 14 28.70 14.60 -17.43
C PRO A 14 29.27 13.28 -16.83
N LYS A 15 29.90 12.47 -17.70
CA LYS A 15 30.68 11.25 -17.41
C LYS A 15 32.08 11.55 -16.85
N LYS A 16 32.69 10.60 -16.13
CA LYS A 16 34.14 10.54 -15.86
C LYS A 16 34.61 9.07 -15.81
N ASP A 17 35.54 8.71 -16.70
CA ASP A 17 36.34 7.47 -16.70
C ASP A 17 37.77 7.82 -16.24
N ALA A 18 38.42 6.98 -15.41
CA ALA A 18 39.89 6.93 -15.26
C ALA A 18 40.36 5.59 -14.63
N ALA A 19 41.46 5.08 -15.17
CA ALA A 19 42.01 3.72 -15.17
C ALA A 19 43.04 3.32 -14.06
N LEU A 20 43.12 1.99 -13.79
CA LEU A 20 44.29 1.07 -13.53
C LEU A 20 45.21 1.28 -12.27
N PRO A 21 46.11 0.32 -11.87
CA PRO A 21 46.04 -1.17 -11.72
C PRO A 21 46.84 -1.78 -10.51
N THR A 22 46.88 -3.12 -10.33
CA THR A 22 48.08 -4.04 -10.27
C THR A 22 47.88 -5.36 -9.49
N GLY A 23 48.39 -6.48 -10.05
CA GLY A 23 48.94 -7.70 -9.39
C GLY A 23 48.06 -8.96 -9.38
N ASP A 24 48.52 -10.22 -9.45
CA ASP A 24 49.68 -10.93 -10.06
C ASP A 24 49.42 -12.46 -9.88
N GLU A 25 50.08 -13.31 -10.68
CA GLU A 25 50.43 -14.75 -10.48
C GLU A 25 49.50 -15.98 -10.80
N SER A 26 49.95 -16.74 -11.84
CA SER A 26 50.16 -18.22 -11.93
C SER A 26 48.98 -19.23 -11.97
N ALA A 27 48.96 -20.42 -12.62
CA ALA A 27 49.77 -21.17 -13.60
C ALA A 27 49.00 -22.48 -14.01
N THR A 28 49.51 -23.21 -15.05
CA THR A 28 49.23 -24.63 -15.49
C THR A 28 48.02 -24.87 -16.43
N GLY A 29 48.02 -25.67 -17.50
CA GLY A 29 48.99 -26.57 -18.18
C GLY A 29 48.24 -27.67 -19.00
N ASN A 30 48.81 -28.10 -20.15
CA ASN A 30 48.50 -29.30 -20.98
C ASN A 30 47.33 -29.25 -22.00
N ASP A 31 47.31 -29.98 -23.12
CA ASP A 31 48.28 -30.42 -24.14
C ASP A 31 47.50 -31.19 -25.24
N LEU A 32 48.00 -31.18 -26.48
CA LEU A 32 47.86 -32.19 -27.55
C LEU A 32 46.55 -32.38 -28.39
N ALA A 33 46.75 -32.19 -29.71
CA ALA A 33 46.63 -33.20 -30.80
C ALA A 33 45.73 -32.83 -32.00
N GLU A 34 46.30 -33.13 -33.18
CA GLU A 34 45.96 -32.76 -34.55
C GLU A 34 44.77 -33.53 -35.15
N THR A 35 44.09 -32.98 -36.15
CA THR A 35 44.03 -33.55 -37.51
C THR A 35 43.21 -32.71 -38.51
N ASN A 36 43.72 -32.68 -39.74
CA ASN A 36 43.30 -31.90 -40.91
C ASN A 36 41.90 -32.27 -41.45
N ASN A 37 41.19 -31.30 -42.06
CA ASN A 37 40.84 -31.34 -43.48
C ASN A 37 40.17 -30.05 -43.97
N THR A 38 40.69 -29.58 -45.10
CA THR A 38 40.33 -28.39 -45.89
C THR A 38 39.02 -28.53 -46.68
N ALA A 39 38.20 -27.49 -46.70
CA ALA A 39 37.39 -27.12 -47.87
C ALA A 39 37.01 -25.62 -47.83
N LEU A 40 37.44 -24.86 -48.84
CA LEU A 40 37.09 -23.46 -49.07
C LEU A 40 35.62 -23.31 -49.49
N GLY A 41 34.93 -22.27 -49.00
CA GLY A 41 33.60 -21.89 -49.47
C GLY A 41 33.12 -20.52 -48.95
N SER A 42 33.45 -19.47 -49.72
CA SER A 42 32.76 -18.17 -49.88
C SER A 42 32.11 -17.45 -48.68
N ASN A 43 32.64 -16.25 -48.41
CA ASN A 43 32.02 -15.13 -47.69
C ASN A 43 30.57 -14.82 -48.13
N SER A 44 29.68 -14.71 -47.14
CA SER A 44 28.57 -13.75 -47.17
C SER A 44 28.30 -13.24 -45.75
N ASN A 45 28.89 -12.09 -45.39
CA ASN A 45 28.45 -11.28 -44.26
C ASN A 45 27.07 -10.71 -44.63
N GLN A 46 25.99 -11.37 -44.18
CA GLN A 46 24.67 -10.76 -44.12
C GLN A 46 24.55 -10.06 -42.76
N GLU A 47 24.64 -8.73 -42.76
CA GLU A 47 24.26 -7.92 -41.60
C GLU A 47 22.80 -8.20 -41.27
N ALA A 48 22.54 -8.69 -40.04
CA ALA A 48 21.18 -8.86 -39.55
C ALA A 48 20.43 -7.51 -39.60
N PRO A 49 19.16 -7.49 -40.05
CA PRO A 49 18.40 -6.25 -40.18
C PRO A 49 18.30 -5.52 -38.83
N LYS A 50 18.45 -4.20 -38.86
CA LYS A 50 18.33 -3.34 -37.67
C LYS A 50 16.97 -3.56 -37.00
N GLN A 51 16.98 -4.24 -35.86
CA GLN A 51 15.79 -4.46 -35.05
C GLN A 51 15.58 -3.25 -34.14
N TYR A 52 14.44 -2.58 -34.27
CA TYR A 52 14.10 -1.43 -33.44
C TYR A 52 13.46 -1.88 -32.13
N SER A 53 13.51 -1.05 -31.08
CA SER A 53 12.99 -1.41 -29.76
C SER A 53 11.48 -1.68 -29.75
N TRP A 54 10.73 -1.13 -30.72
CA TRP A 54 9.30 -1.44 -30.89
C TRP A 54 9.04 -2.80 -31.56
N ASP A 55 10.00 -3.36 -32.30
CA ASP A 55 9.87 -4.70 -32.91
C ASP A 55 9.97 -5.82 -31.86
N LYS A 56 10.47 -5.50 -30.67
CA LYS A 56 10.57 -6.41 -29.50
C LYS A 56 9.43 -6.24 -28.49
N ARG A 57 8.49 -5.31 -28.71
CA ARG A 57 7.37 -5.14 -27.77
C ARG A 57 6.43 -6.33 -27.91
N GLU A 58 6.23 -7.04 -26.81
CA GLU A 58 5.15 -8.02 -26.73
C GLU A 58 3.83 -7.36 -27.11
N LYS A 59 3.03 -8.03 -27.94
CA LYS A 59 1.71 -7.53 -28.34
C LYS A 59 0.79 -7.62 -27.12
N VAL A 60 0.55 -6.48 -26.48
CA VAL A 60 -0.38 -6.33 -25.37
C VAL A 60 -1.81 -6.26 -25.93
N ASP A 61 -2.69 -7.21 -25.58
CA ASP A 61 -4.11 -7.14 -25.94
C ASP A 61 -4.84 -6.24 -24.93
N PRO A 62 -5.56 -5.19 -25.36
CA PRO A 62 -6.39 -4.38 -24.46
C PRO A 62 -7.33 -5.20 -23.56
N LYS A 63 -7.81 -6.35 -24.02
CA LYS A 63 -8.67 -7.26 -23.23
C LYS A 63 -7.99 -7.80 -21.98
N ASP A 64 -6.66 -7.90 -21.98
CA ASP A 64 -5.91 -8.33 -20.81
C ASP A 64 -5.97 -7.29 -19.69
N PHE A 65 -6.36 -6.04 -19.99
CA PHE A 65 -6.42 -4.92 -19.05
C PHE A 65 -7.83 -4.37 -18.83
N MET A 66 -8.85 -5.12 -19.27
CA MET A 66 -10.24 -4.77 -19.01
C MET A 66 -11.14 -5.99 -18.78
N LEU A 67 -12.21 -5.79 -18.03
CA LEU A 67 -13.35 -6.69 -17.88
C LEU A 67 -14.60 -5.90 -18.26
N THR A 68 -15.36 -6.36 -19.26
CA THR A 68 -16.51 -5.61 -19.76
C THR A 68 -17.70 -6.53 -20.07
N GLY A 69 -18.90 -6.13 -19.63
CA GLY A 69 -20.15 -6.78 -20.03
C GLY A 69 -20.37 -8.19 -19.46
N LEU A 70 -19.66 -8.55 -18.38
CA LEU A 70 -19.70 -9.89 -17.80
C LEU A 70 -20.90 -10.06 -16.87
N LYS A 71 -21.47 -11.27 -16.80
CA LYS A 71 -22.63 -11.55 -15.95
C LYS A 71 -22.56 -12.91 -15.27
N ASN A 72 -22.73 -12.94 -13.94
CA ASN A 72 -22.74 -14.18 -13.14
C ASN A 72 -21.44 -14.99 -13.28
N GLU A 73 -20.31 -14.28 -13.31
CA GLU A 73 -18.99 -14.89 -13.50
C GLU A 73 -18.03 -14.57 -12.36
N THR A 74 -17.12 -15.51 -12.09
CA THR A 74 -15.94 -15.29 -11.26
C THR A 74 -14.72 -15.08 -12.16
N VAL A 75 -14.16 -13.87 -12.17
CA VAL A 75 -13.10 -13.43 -13.10
C VAL A 75 -12.06 -12.56 -12.38
N GLY A 76 -10.96 -12.21 -13.05
CA GLY A 76 -9.95 -11.36 -12.43
C GLY A 76 -8.57 -11.50 -13.05
N ARG A 77 -7.52 -11.24 -12.27
CA ARG A 77 -6.12 -11.32 -12.68
C ARG A 77 -5.28 -11.93 -11.57
N LEU A 78 -4.52 -12.96 -11.91
CA LEU A 78 -3.54 -13.59 -11.03
C LEU A 78 -2.33 -12.69 -10.79
N PRO A 79 -1.54 -12.93 -9.71
CA PRO A 79 -0.26 -12.25 -9.49
C PRO A 79 0.64 -12.23 -10.74
N GLY A 80 1.24 -11.08 -11.02
CA GLY A 80 2.14 -10.86 -12.16
C GLY A 80 1.46 -10.64 -13.52
N LYS A 81 0.12 -10.63 -13.60
CA LYS A 81 -0.61 -10.41 -14.86
C LYS A 81 -0.80 -8.95 -15.22
N LEU A 82 -0.93 -8.06 -14.24
CA LEU A 82 -1.09 -6.62 -14.47
C LEU A 82 0.24 -5.87 -14.37
N ASN A 83 1.09 -6.25 -13.43
CA ASN A 83 2.44 -5.73 -13.25
C ASN A 83 2.48 -4.18 -13.32
N GLY A 84 1.59 -3.51 -12.59
CA GLY A 84 1.54 -2.06 -12.49
C GLY A 84 0.87 -1.33 -13.66
N GLN A 85 0.22 -2.04 -14.59
CA GLN A 85 -0.59 -1.42 -15.65
C GLN A 85 -1.94 -0.91 -15.12
N GLN A 86 -2.60 -0.06 -15.90
CA GLN A 86 -3.98 0.37 -15.63
C GLN A 86 -4.97 -0.78 -15.88
N PHE A 87 -6.10 -0.77 -15.18
CA PHE A 87 -7.16 -1.78 -15.34
C PHE A 87 -8.55 -1.13 -15.38
N VAL A 88 -9.45 -1.67 -16.19
CA VAL A 88 -10.83 -1.16 -16.32
C VAL A 88 -11.84 -2.27 -16.06
N ILE A 89 -12.83 -2.02 -15.23
CA ILE A 89 -13.97 -2.92 -15.01
C ILE A 89 -15.23 -2.12 -15.38
N GLN A 90 -16.05 -2.64 -16.29
CA GLN A 90 -17.17 -1.88 -16.82
C GLN A 90 -18.38 -2.79 -17.12
N ASP A 91 -19.59 -2.34 -16.85
CA ASP A 91 -20.83 -3.02 -17.25
C ASP A 91 -20.93 -4.48 -16.73
N CYS A 92 -20.40 -4.77 -15.54
CA CYS A 92 -20.44 -6.11 -14.94
C CYS A 92 -21.62 -6.26 -13.97
N GLU A 93 -22.29 -7.41 -14.01
CA GLU A 93 -23.47 -7.70 -13.17
C GLU A 93 -23.34 -9.05 -12.45
N ASN A 94 -23.57 -9.09 -11.13
CA ASN A 94 -23.51 -10.32 -10.33
C ASN A 94 -22.16 -11.07 -10.43
N CYS A 95 -21.05 -10.35 -10.56
CA CYS A 95 -19.72 -10.95 -10.73
C CYS A 95 -18.91 -10.97 -9.43
N ASN A 96 -18.07 -11.97 -9.27
CA ASN A 96 -16.96 -11.96 -8.31
C ASN A 96 -15.66 -11.63 -9.05
N ILE A 97 -15.01 -10.53 -8.71
CA ILE A 97 -13.86 -9.99 -9.44
C ILE A 97 -12.64 -9.93 -8.53
N PHE A 98 -11.59 -10.69 -8.87
CA PHE A 98 -10.37 -10.79 -8.07
C PHE A 98 -9.14 -10.30 -8.85
N VAL A 99 -8.79 -9.02 -8.67
CA VAL A 99 -7.58 -8.43 -9.27
C VAL A 99 -6.44 -8.57 -8.26
N LEU A 100 -5.74 -9.72 -8.28
CA LEU A 100 -4.74 -10.12 -7.29
C LEU A 100 -3.32 -9.75 -7.73
N ASP A 101 -3.15 -8.52 -8.20
CA ASP A 101 -1.86 -7.94 -8.60
C ASP A 101 -1.87 -6.41 -8.36
N HIS A 102 -0.71 -5.78 -8.36
CA HIS A 102 -0.60 -4.34 -8.29
C HIS A 102 -0.92 -3.67 -9.64
N SER A 103 -1.45 -2.45 -9.58
CA SER A 103 -1.87 -1.69 -10.76
C SER A 103 -1.56 -0.19 -10.63
N ALA A 104 -1.55 0.53 -11.75
CA ALA A 104 -1.36 1.98 -11.74
C ALA A 104 -2.62 2.73 -11.27
N THR A 105 -3.77 2.36 -11.84
CA THR A 105 -5.08 2.98 -11.58
C THR A 105 -6.15 1.98 -12.00
N ILE A 106 -7.30 1.99 -11.31
CA ILE A 106 -8.45 1.17 -11.68
C ILE A 106 -9.72 2.03 -11.74
N THR A 107 -10.46 1.92 -12.84
CA THR A 107 -11.82 2.49 -12.97
C THR A 107 -12.85 1.38 -12.97
N ILE A 108 -13.95 1.57 -12.23
CA ILE A 108 -15.05 0.64 -12.12
C ILE A 108 -16.33 1.39 -12.44
N ASP A 109 -16.94 1.05 -13.57
CA ASP A 109 -18.05 1.81 -14.15
C ASP A 109 -19.26 0.90 -14.34
N ASP A 110 -20.46 1.41 -14.03
CA ASP A 110 -21.74 0.76 -14.38
C ASP A 110 -21.87 -0.69 -13.87
N CYS A 111 -21.23 -1.01 -12.74
CA CYS A 111 -21.24 -2.35 -12.17
C CYS A 111 -22.36 -2.51 -11.13
N VAL A 112 -23.03 -3.65 -11.15
CA VAL A 112 -24.16 -3.94 -10.26
C VAL A 112 -24.00 -5.28 -9.55
N ASN A 113 -24.22 -5.31 -8.23
CA ASN A 113 -24.18 -6.51 -7.40
C ASN A 113 -22.88 -7.33 -7.54
N CYS A 114 -21.73 -6.65 -7.63
CA CYS A 114 -20.43 -7.32 -7.74
C CYS A 114 -19.71 -7.44 -6.38
N ARG A 115 -18.84 -8.44 -6.27
CA ARG A 115 -17.88 -8.63 -5.15
C ARG A 115 -16.48 -8.44 -5.68
N ILE A 116 -15.74 -7.46 -5.20
CA ILE A 116 -14.50 -7.01 -5.86
C ILE A 116 -13.34 -6.99 -4.88
N VAL A 117 -12.24 -7.66 -5.22
CA VAL A 117 -10.96 -7.54 -4.51
C VAL A 117 -9.96 -6.89 -5.44
N LEU A 118 -9.39 -5.76 -5.02
CA LEU A 118 -8.34 -5.07 -5.75
C LEU A 118 -7.04 -5.15 -4.96
N GLY A 119 -5.99 -5.66 -5.62
CA GLY A 119 -4.63 -5.51 -5.15
C GLY A 119 -4.20 -4.04 -5.10
N PRO A 120 -3.02 -3.76 -4.53
CA PRO A 120 -2.51 -2.40 -4.33
C PRO A 120 -2.51 -1.55 -5.61
N VAL A 121 -3.24 -0.44 -5.58
CA VAL A 121 -3.35 0.51 -6.70
C VAL A 121 -2.51 1.74 -6.41
N LYS A 122 -1.41 1.92 -7.15
CA LYS A 122 -0.45 3.02 -6.95
C LYS A 122 -1.09 4.40 -6.93
N GLY A 123 -2.09 4.62 -7.79
CA GLY A 123 -2.81 5.88 -7.91
C GLY A 123 -4.24 5.75 -7.40
N SER A 124 -5.19 6.07 -8.29
CA SER A 124 -6.60 6.14 -7.94
C SER A 124 -7.37 4.84 -8.21
N VAL A 125 -8.33 4.56 -7.34
CA VAL A 125 -9.48 3.71 -7.63
C VAL A 125 -10.70 4.60 -7.74
N PHE A 126 -11.42 4.51 -8.86
CA PHE A 126 -12.61 5.34 -9.10
C PHE A 126 -13.81 4.48 -9.46
N PHE A 127 -14.81 4.45 -8.57
CA PHE A 127 -16.13 3.87 -8.83
C PHE A 127 -17.08 4.94 -9.39
N ARG A 128 -17.74 4.65 -10.51
CA ARG A 128 -18.77 5.51 -11.11
C ARG A 128 -20.01 4.69 -11.42
N ASP A 129 -21.17 5.24 -11.11
CA ASP A 129 -22.46 4.65 -11.48
C ASP A 129 -22.65 3.19 -11.01
N CYS A 130 -22.00 2.82 -9.89
CA CYS A 130 -22.01 1.46 -9.35
C CYS A 130 -23.07 1.26 -8.27
N LYS A 131 -23.62 0.05 -8.17
CA LYS A 131 -24.68 -0.26 -7.20
C LYS A 131 -24.52 -1.63 -6.55
N ASP A 132 -24.80 -1.72 -5.24
CA ASP A 132 -24.77 -2.98 -4.47
C ASP A 132 -23.39 -3.67 -4.56
N ILE A 133 -22.31 -2.88 -4.46
CA ILE A 133 -20.93 -3.38 -4.51
C ILE A 133 -20.43 -3.70 -3.11
N LYS A 134 -19.74 -4.84 -2.96
CA LYS A 134 -18.95 -5.10 -1.76
C LYS A 134 -17.51 -5.34 -2.16
N CYS A 135 -16.55 -4.67 -1.54
CA CYS A 135 -15.17 -4.73 -2.01
C CYS A 135 -14.10 -4.60 -0.93
N VAL A 136 -12.91 -5.10 -1.27
CA VAL A 136 -11.66 -4.92 -0.54
C VAL A 136 -10.70 -4.17 -1.45
N VAL A 137 -10.22 -3.00 -1.03
CA VAL A 137 -9.47 -2.06 -1.89
C VAL A 137 -8.27 -1.50 -1.15
N ALA A 138 -7.10 -1.56 -1.78
CA ALA A 138 -5.91 -0.80 -1.36
C ALA A 138 -5.50 0.17 -2.46
N CYS A 139 -5.43 1.47 -2.16
CA CYS A 139 -5.10 2.49 -3.15
C CYS A 139 -4.44 3.73 -2.54
N GLN A 140 -3.84 4.58 -3.38
CA GLN A 140 -3.42 5.91 -2.93
C GLN A 140 -4.64 6.83 -2.74
N GLN A 141 -5.52 6.90 -3.74
CA GLN A 141 -6.72 7.74 -3.72
C GLN A 141 -7.97 6.91 -4.00
N PHE A 142 -8.96 6.97 -3.10
CA PHE A 142 -10.26 6.34 -3.28
C PHE A 142 -11.31 7.39 -3.66
N ARG A 143 -12.05 7.16 -4.75
CA ARG A 143 -13.10 8.06 -5.25
C ARG A 143 -14.35 7.28 -5.62
N THR A 144 -15.51 7.82 -5.27
CA THR A 144 -16.80 7.36 -5.81
C THR A 144 -17.61 8.52 -6.36
N ARG A 145 -18.34 8.28 -7.44
CA ARG A 145 -19.34 9.20 -7.96
C ARG A 145 -20.59 8.42 -8.37
N ASP A 146 -21.78 8.95 -8.05
CA ASP A 146 -23.06 8.36 -8.49
C ASP A 146 -23.26 6.89 -8.04
N CYS A 147 -22.66 6.49 -6.91
CA CYS A 147 -22.70 5.12 -6.40
C CYS A 147 -23.77 4.92 -5.31
N LYS A 148 -24.32 3.71 -5.20
CA LYS A 148 -25.36 3.38 -4.20
C LYS A 148 -25.12 2.04 -3.53
N LYS A 149 -25.19 2.01 -2.19
CA LYS A 149 -25.04 0.80 -1.37
C LYS A 149 -23.70 0.10 -1.63
N MET A 150 -22.63 0.67 -1.08
CA MET A 150 -21.30 0.06 -1.18
C MET A 150 -20.76 -0.29 0.21
N ASP A 151 -20.24 -1.50 0.38
CA ASP A 151 -19.48 -1.89 1.56
C ASP A 151 -18.00 -2.04 1.16
N VAL A 152 -17.11 -1.25 1.76
CA VAL A 152 -15.71 -1.14 1.34
C VAL A 152 -14.76 -1.40 2.52
N PHE A 153 -13.97 -2.47 2.45
CA PHE A 153 -12.81 -2.67 3.33
C PHE A 153 -11.60 -1.98 2.68
N LEU A 154 -11.19 -0.84 3.22
CA LEU A 154 -10.33 0.13 2.54
C LEU A 154 -8.96 0.29 3.20
N CYS A 155 -7.93 0.36 2.37
CA CYS A 155 -6.63 0.92 2.70
C CYS A 155 -6.38 2.11 1.76
N CYS A 156 -6.43 3.33 2.29
CA CYS A 156 -6.31 4.54 1.47
C CYS A 156 -5.23 5.49 2.03
N ALA A 157 -4.22 5.78 1.23
CA ALA A 157 -3.11 6.63 1.65
C ALA A 157 -3.52 8.10 1.83
N THR A 158 -4.55 8.55 1.11
CA THR A 158 -5.16 9.90 1.26
C THR A 158 -6.56 9.82 1.87
N GLN A 159 -7.21 10.98 2.06
CA GLN A 159 -8.62 11.06 2.46
C GLN A 159 -9.52 10.44 1.39
N PRO A 160 -10.31 9.38 1.70
CA PRO A 160 -11.29 8.83 0.77
C PRO A 160 -12.40 9.84 0.45
N ILE A 161 -12.83 9.87 -0.81
CA ILE A 161 -13.79 10.84 -1.30
C ILE A 161 -15.04 10.14 -1.84
N ILE A 162 -16.22 10.68 -1.51
CA ILE A 162 -17.48 10.35 -2.15
C ILE A 162 -18.15 11.60 -2.73
N GLU A 163 -18.89 11.42 -3.82
CA GLU A 163 -19.67 12.46 -4.48
C GLU A 163 -20.95 11.84 -5.05
N SER A 164 -22.10 12.51 -4.92
CA SER A 164 -23.41 12.07 -5.40
C SER A 164 -23.76 10.62 -5.07
N SER A 165 -23.28 10.11 -3.93
CA SER A 165 -23.35 8.69 -3.57
C SER A 165 -24.09 8.49 -2.25
N THR A 166 -24.79 7.36 -2.07
CA THR A 166 -25.57 7.08 -0.85
C THR A 166 -25.42 5.64 -0.36
N GLY A 167 -25.48 5.44 0.96
CA GLY A 167 -25.35 4.12 1.57
C GLY A 167 -23.93 3.55 1.46
N MET A 168 -22.92 4.41 1.61
CA MET A 168 -21.51 4.06 1.54
C MET A 168 -21.02 3.61 2.92
N LYS A 169 -20.46 2.42 3.06
CA LYS A 169 -19.97 1.89 4.34
C LYS A 169 -18.51 1.53 4.25
N PHE A 170 -17.72 1.95 5.23
CA PHE A 170 -16.28 1.77 5.22
C PHE A 170 -15.80 0.93 6.41
N GLY A 171 -14.89 -0.01 6.17
CA GLY A 171 -14.15 -0.78 7.16
C GLY A 171 -12.66 -0.73 6.86
N CYS A 172 -11.82 -1.11 7.83
CA CYS A 172 -10.38 -1.21 7.59
C CYS A 172 -10.09 -2.38 6.64
N PHE A 173 -9.13 -2.23 5.72
CA PHE A 173 -8.63 -3.32 4.89
C PHE A 173 -8.23 -4.53 5.73
N GLN A 174 -8.71 -5.71 5.34
CA GLN A 174 -8.41 -6.97 6.00
C GLN A 174 -8.31 -8.08 4.95
N TYR A 175 -7.08 -8.36 4.52
CA TYR A 175 -6.82 -9.35 3.47
C TYR A 175 -5.34 -9.77 3.46
N TYR A 176 -5.11 -10.99 2.99
CA TYR A 176 -3.77 -11.54 2.81
C TYR A 176 -3.72 -12.54 1.66
N TYR A 177 -2.62 -12.51 0.92
CA TYR A 177 -2.11 -13.60 0.09
C TYR A 177 -0.58 -13.43 -0.01
N PRO A 178 0.20 -14.49 -0.33
CA PRO A 178 1.66 -14.46 -0.20
C PRO A 178 2.37 -13.32 -0.93
N GLU A 179 1.91 -12.97 -2.13
CA GLU A 179 2.49 -11.94 -3.00
C GLU A 179 2.11 -10.51 -2.60
N LEU A 180 1.07 -10.34 -1.76
CA LEU A 180 0.45 -9.05 -1.48
C LEU A 180 1.43 -8.04 -0.86
N ALA A 181 2.36 -8.49 -0.01
CA ALA A 181 3.38 -7.63 0.58
C ALA A 181 4.28 -6.98 -0.49
N PHE A 182 4.68 -7.74 -1.51
CA PHE A 182 5.46 -7.23 -2.63
C PHE A 182 4.62 -6.33 -3.52
N HIS A 183 3.35 -6.65 -3.76
CA HIS A 183 2.45 -5.78 -4.51
C HIS A 183 2.26 -4.40 -3.84
N PHE A 184 2.19 -4.32 -2.50
CA PHE A 184 2.15 -3.04 -1.78
C PHE A 184 3.43 -2.23 -2.03
N LYS A 185 4.59 -2.90 -1.94
CA LYS A 185 5.90 -2.29 -2.21
C LYS A 185 6.01 -1.79 -3.65
N ASP A 186 5.61 -2.58 -4.64
CA ASP A 186 5.69 -2.24 -6.06
C ASP A 186 4.71 -1.12 -6.44
N ALA A 187 3.55 -1.07 -5.79
CA ALA A 187 2.62 0.06 -5.88
C ALA A 187 3.12 1.33 -5.17
N GLY A 188 4.18 1.24 -4.35
CA GLY A 188 4.68 2.36 -3.55
C GLY A 188 3.72 2.77 -2.43
N LEU A 189 2.91 1.84 -1.92
CA LEU A 189 1.97 2.07 -0.82
C LEU A 189 2.54 1.52 0.48
N SER A 190 2.59 2.35 1.53
CA SER A 190 2.88 1.87 2.87
C SER A 190 1.64 1.23 3.48
N ILE A 191 1.81 0.05 4.08
CA ILE A 191 0.77 -0.62 4.87
C ILE A 191 0.43 0.15 6.15
N PHE A 192 1.26 1.11 6.56
CA PHE A 192 1.06 1.95 7.74
C PHE A 192 0.38 3.28 7.41
N ASN A 193 0.09 3.59 6.14
CA ASN A 193 -0.58 4.83 5.74
C ASN A 193 -2.01 4.52 5.30
N ASN A 194 -2.95 4.50 6.26
CA ASN A 194 -4.34 4.12 6.00
C ASN A 194 -5.36 5.05 6.69
N ASN A 195 -6.07 5.84 5.89
CA ASN A 195 -7.08 6.83 6.34
C ASN A 195 -8.52 6.40 6.00
N TRP A 196 -8.78 5.09 5.97
CA TRP A 196 -10.02 4.48 5.52
C TRP A 196 -11.33 5.00 6.14
N SER A 197 -11.27 5.66 7.29
CA SER A 197 -12.44 6.09 8.08
C SER A 197 -12.66 7.61 8.11
N ASN A 198 -11.78 8.41 7.48
CA ASN A 198 -11.90 9.86 7.40
C ASN A 198 -12.48 10.25 6.04
N ILE A 199 -13.79 10.07 5.84
CA ILE A 199 -14.43 10.23 4.52
C ILE A 199 -14.80 11.69 4.26
N HIS A 200 -14.41 12.22 3.10
CA HIS A 200 -14.90 13.50 2.60
C HIS A 200 -16.09 13.29 1.66
N ASP A 201 -17.21 13.94 1.97
CA ASP A 201 -18.41 13.96 1.13
C ASP A 201 -18.55 15.32 0.45
N PHE A 202 -18.44 15.35 -0.88
CA PHE A 202 -18.59 16.57 -1.68
C PHE A 202 -20.06 17.02 -1.81
N THR A 203 -21.02 16.15 -1.52
CA THR A 203 -22.46 16.38 -1.73
C THR A 203 -23.27 15.97 -0.49
N PRO A 204 -22.95 16.52 0.69
CA PRO A 204 -23.69 16.18 1.90
C PRO A 204 -25.14 16.66 1.78
N VAL A 205 -26.08 15.82 2.23
CA VAL A 205 -27.50 16.17 2.29
C VAL A 205 -27.86 16.52 3.73
N SER A 206 -28.47 17.69 3.94
CA SER A 206 -28.84 18.18 5.27
C SER A 206 -29.79 17.21 5.97
N GLY A 207 -29.39 16.70 7.14
CA GLY A 207 -30.20 15.78 7.95
C GLY A 207 -30.03 14.30 7.61
N GLU A 208 -29.24 13.98 6.59
CA GLU A 208 -28.91 12.61 6.18
C GLU A 208 -27.41 12.37 6.28
N THR A 209 -26.99 11.10 6.27
CA THR A 209 -25.58 10.74 6.18
C THR A 209 -25.39 9.76 5.05
N ASN A 210 -24.66 10.20 4.02
CA ASN A 210 -24.41 9.41 2.82
C ASN A 210 -23.49 8.22 3.06
N TRP A 211 -22.71 8.27 4.15
CA TRP A 211 -21.78 7.23 4.52
C TRP A 211 -21.82 6.88 6.01
N SER A 212 -21.31 5.70 6.35
CA SER A 212 -21.08 5.27 7.72
C SER A 212 -19.86 4.36 7.79
N LEU A 213 -19.46 3.97 8.99
CA LEU A 213 -18.52 2.88 9.15
C LEU A 213 -19.29 1.55 9.20
N LEU A 214 -18.67 0.47 8.72
CA LEU A 214 -19.14 -0.90 8.94
C LEU A 214 -19.08 -1.23 10.44
N PRO A 215 -19.86 -2.21 10.94
CA PRO A 215 -19.66 -2.75 12.28
C PRO A 215 -18.21 -3.24 12.49
N GLU A 216 -17.70 -3.16 13.73
CA GLU A 216 -16.33 -3.62 14.04
C GLU A 216 -16.20 -5.15 13.96
N ASP A 217 -17.29 -5.88 14.13
CA ASP A 217 -17.40 -7.33 14.00
C ASP A 217 -17.75 -7.80 12.57
N ALA A 218 -17.73 -6.89 11.59
CA ALA A 218 -18.01 -7.23 10.20
C ALA A 218 -16.96 -8.22 9.66
N VAL A 219 -17.42 -9.41 9.27
CA VAL A 219 -16.57 -10.46 8.71
C VAL A 219 -16.41 -10.25 7.20
N VAL A 220 -15.17 -10.12 6.72
CA VAL A 220 -14.87 -9.88 5.30
C VAL A 220 -15.58 -10.89 4.39
N LEU A 221 -15.63 -12.17 4.77
CA LEU A 221 -16.24 -13.25 3.97
C LEU A 221 -17.77 -13.12 3.79
N ASP A 222 -18.48 -12.46 4.69
CA ASP A 222 -19.92 -12.17 4.54
C ASP A 222 -20.19 -11.07 3.49
N HIS A 223 -19.14 -10.31 3.18
CA HIS A 223 -19.17 -9.26 2.18
C HIS A 223 -18.56 -9.73 0.86
N VAL A 224 -17.34 -10.24 0.88
CA VAL A 224 -16.58 -10.69 -0.30
C VAL A 224 -16.15 -12.14 -0.08
N PRO A 225 -16.78 -13.11 -0.76
CA PRO A 225 -16.43 -14.52 -0.61
C PRO A 225 -15.04 -14.81 -1.18
N LEU A 226 -14.47 -15.94 -0.80
CA LEU A 226 -13.30 -16.49 -1.48
C LEU A 226 -13.65 -16.84 -2.95
N PRO A 227 -12.67 -16.86 -3.86
CA PRO A 227 -12.90 -17.35 -5.21
C PRO A 227 -13.44 -18.78 -5.22
N ASP A 228 -14.25 -19.11 -6.23
CA ASP A 228 -14.80 -20.46 -6.38
C ASP A 228 -13.66 -21.50 -6.45
N PRO A 229 -13.78 -22.68 -5.80
CA PRO A 229 -12.72 -23.69 -5.79
C PRO A 229 -12.28 -24.18 -7.19
N GLU A 230 -13.18 -24.07 -8.18
CA GLU A 230 -12.92 -24.45 -9.57
C GLU A 230 -12.38 -23.29 -10.43
N SER A 231 -12.33 -22.07 -9.89
CA SER A 231 -11.80 -20.91 -10.60
C SER A 231 -10.28 -20.99 -10.77
N GLU A 232 -9.75 -20.17 -11.68
CA GLU A 232 -8.30 -20.03 -11.88
C GLU A 232 -7.56 -19.53 -10.61
N PHE A 233 -8.28 -18.94 -9.66
CA PHE A 233 -7.72 -18.36 -8.43
C PHE A 233 -7.46 -19.37 -7.31
N LYS A 234 -7.83 -20.64 -7.49
CA LYS A 234 -7.69 -21.69 -6.45
C LYS A 234 -6.26 -21.89 -5.94
N SER A 235 -5.24 -21.50 -6.70
CA SER A 235 -3.84 -21.58 -6.30
C SER A 235 -3.40 -20.44 -5.36
N VAL A 236 -4.17 -19.35 -5.28
CA VAL A 236 -3.83 -18.20 -4.44
C VAL A 236 -4.31 -18.45 -3.01
N ARG A 237 -3.36 -18.48 -2.07
CA ARG A 237 -3.64 -18.76 -0.65
C ARG A 237 -4.16 -17.52 0.06
N ILE A 238 -5.45 -17.27 -0.10
CA ILE A 238 -6.13 -16.11 0.48
C ILE A 238 -6.46 -16.38 1.95
N ALA A 239 -6.24 -15.38 2.79
CA ALA A 239 -6.62 -15.36 4.19
C ALA A 239 -7.33 -14.02 4.49
N THR A 240 -8.34 -14.04 5.36
CA THR A 240 -9.16 -12.86 5.69
C THR A 240 -9.29 -12.65 7.19
N GLU A 241 -8.54 -13.39 7.99
CA GLU A 241 -8.48 -13.28 9.44
C GLU A 241 -7.69 -12.03 9.84
N ALA A 242 -8.14 -11.32 10.88
CA ALA A 242 -7.53 -10.08 11.35
C ALA A 242 -6.01 -10.20 11.57
N GLY A 243 -5.56 -11.24 12.28
CA GLY A 243 -4.13 -11.47 12.57
C GLY A 243 -3.28 -11.88 11.36
N ARG A 244 -3.89 -12.16 10.20
CA ARG A 244 -3.18 -12.46 8.95
C ARG A 244 -3.08 -11.26 8.02
N SER A 245 -3.90 -10.22 8.25
CA SER A 245 -3.99 -9.07 7.35
C SER A 245 -2.63 -8.40 7.13
N ILE A 246 -2.33 -8.07 5.87
CA ILE A 246 -1.12 -7.31 5.55
C ILE A 246 -1.23 -5.85 6.01
N VAL A 247 -2.42 -5.28 6.11
CA VAL A 247 -2.62 -3.93 6.66
C VAL A 247 -3.03 -4.12 8.12
N PRO A 248 -2.32 -3.52 9.09
CA PRO A 248 -2.77 -3.54 10.48
C PRO A 248 -4.19 -2.98 10.60
N LEU A 249 -5.04 -3.66 11.36
CA LEU A 249 -6.40 -3.20 11.58
C LEU A 249 -6.37 -2.02 12.54
N THR A 250 -6.78 -0.85 12.05
CA THR A 250 -6.85 0.38 12.84
C THR A 250 -8.30 0.72 13.17
N LYS A 251 -8.52 1.30 14.35
CA LYS A 251 -9.84 1.78 14.80
C LYS A 251 -10.27 3.06 14.07
N GLY A 252 -9.32 3.86 13.61
CA GLY A 252 -9.58 5.08 12.83
C GLY A 252 -10.41 6.09 13.62
N SER A 253 -11.39 6.70 12.96
CA SER A 253 -12.28 7.73 13.53
C SER A 253 -13.39 7.20 14.46
N ARG A 254 -13.39 5.91 14.81
CA ARG A 254 -14.37 5.34 15.74
C ARG A 254 -14.14 5.84 17.17
N ARG A 255 -15.20 5.83 17.97
CA ARG A 255 -15.16 6.24 19.38
C ARG A 255 -14.24 5.34 20.20
N THR A 256 -13.33 5.93 20.94
CA THR A 256 -12.47 5.25 21.92
C THR A 256 -13.18 5.10 23.26
N GLU A 257 -12.74 4.13 24.06
CA GLU A 257 -13.27 3.88 25.42
C GLU A 257 -12.42 4.56 26.48
N SER A 258 -11.15 4.84 26.17
CA SER A 258 -10.21 5.54 27.04
C SER A 258 -9.76 6.86 26.41
N GLU A 259 -9.48 7.83 27.27
CA GLU A 259 -8.85 9.11 26.92
C GLU A 259 -7.31 9.00 26.93
N GLU A 260 -6.76 7.85 27.32
CA GLU A 260 -5.32 7.62 27.35
C GLU A 260 -4.83 7.03 26.01
N SER A 261 -4.04 7.81 25.28
CA SER A 261 -3.30 7.36 24.09
C SER A 261 -1.79 7.36 24.35
N CYS A 262 -1.05 6.57 23.58
CA CYS A 262 0.41 6.50 23.59
C CYS A 262 0.94 6.56 22.15
N LEU A 263 1.93 7.44 21.93
CA LEU A 263 2.69 7.45 20.68
C LEU A 263 3.88 6.50 20.82
N PHE A 264 4.01 5.56 19.88
CA PHE A 264 5.16 4.67 19.75
C PHE A 264 5.76 4.79 18.35
N VAL A 265 7.03 5.15 18.24
CA VAL A 265 7.71 5.40 16.95
C VAL A 265 8.94 4.53 16.82
N PHE A 266 8.98 3.73 15.76
CA PHE A 266 10.16 3.02 15.33
C PHE A 266 10.92 3.83 14.27
N PHE A 267 12.24 3.92 14.41
CA PHE A 267 13.10 4.51 13.39
C PHE A 267 13.40 3.51 12.28
N ALA A 268 13.87 4.03 11.15
CA ALA A 268 14.21 3.21 9.98
C ALA A 268 15.32 2.19 10.30
N GLY A 269 15.11 0.94 9.90
CA GLY A 269 16.04 -0.18 10.07
C GLY A 269 15.49 -1.46 9.44
N ASP A 270 16.33 -2.50 9.38
CA ASP A 270 16.01 -3.76 8.66
C ASP A 270 14.78 -4.49 9.23
N TYR A 271 14.48 -4.29 10.51
CA TYR A 271 13.41 -4.98 11.24
C TYR A 271 12.23 -4.08 11.62
N THR A 272 12.18 -2.82 11.15
CA THR A 272 11.16 -1.84 11.57
C THR A 272 9.73 -2.36 11.38
N THR A 273 9.40 -2.89 10.20
CA THR A 273 8.07 -3.45 9.90
C THR A 273 7.73 -4.65 10.78
N ALA A 274 8.70 -5.54 11.02
CA ALA A 274 8.49 -6.73 11.86
C ALA A 274 8.29 -6.35 13.33
N ASN A 275 9.06 -5.38 13.82
CA ASN A 275 8.95 -4.86 15.19
C ASN A 275 7.62 -4.13 15.40
N ALA A 276 7.19 -3.31 14.44
CA ALA A 276 5.89 -2.64 14.49
C ALA A 276 4.74 -3.65 14.58
N ARG A 277 4.75 -4.71 13.75
CA ARG A 277 3.77 -5.79 13.84
C ARG A 277 3.79 -6.50 15.18
N LYS A 278 4.98 -6.84 15.68
CA LYS A 278 5.14 -7.49 16.98
C LYS A 278 4.54 -6.64 18.11
N LEU A 279 4.79 -5.31 18.10
CA LEU A 279 4.19 -4.42 19.10
C LEU A 279 2.66 -4.40 18.99
N ILE A 280 2.11 -4.36 17.78
CA ILE A 280 0.66 -4.39 17.55
C ILE A 280 0.05 -5.69 18.13
N ASP A 281 0.69 -6.84 17.87
CA ASP A 281 0.24 -8.12 18.39
C ASP A 281 0.28 -8.16 19.93
N GLU A 282 1.38 -7.72 20.55
CA GLU A 282 1.55 -7.65 22.01
C GLU A 282 0.55 -6.68 22.67
N ALA A 283 0.35 -5.51 22.07
CA ALA A 283 -0.59 -4.51 22.57
C ALA A 283 -2.04 -5.01 22.48
N THR A 284 -2.42 -5.61 21.35
CA THR A 284 -3.75 -6.20 21.14
C THR A 284 -4.00 -7.33 22.12
N ALA A 285 -3.00 -8.19 22.39
CA ALA A 285 -3.11 -9.27 23.35
C ALA A 285 -3.35 -8.78 24.80
N LYS A 286 -2.89 -7.56 25.13
CA LYS A 286 -3.18 -6.88 26.41
C LYS A 286 -4.49 -6.08 26.42
N GLY A 287 -5.26 -6.09 25.33
CA GLY A 287 -6.53 -5.36 25.22
C GLY A 287 -6.40 -3.89 24.83
N PHE A 288 -5.20 -3.44 24.43
CA PHE A 288 -5.03 -2.10 23.86
C PHE A 288 -5.48 -2.06 22.40
N VAL A 289 -5.91 -0.88 21.97
CA VAL A 289 -6.47 -0.69 20.62
C VAL A 289 -5.52 0.15 19.78
N LEU A 290 -5.25 -0.30 18.55
CA LEU A 290 -4.52 0.47 17.56
C LEU A 290 -5.45 1.49 16.89
N ILE A 291 -5.24 2.78 17.15
CA ILE A 291 -6.08 3.85 16.60
C ILE A 291 -5.71 4.17 15.17
N GLN A 292 -4.44 4.43 14.91
CA GLN A 292 -3.91 4.77 13.60
C GLN A 292 -2.41 4.52 13.54
N THR A 293 -1.89 4.51 12.32
CA THR A 293 -0.47 4.36 12.02
C THR A 293 -0.06 5.38 10.96
N LYS A 294 1.23 5.73 10.92
CA LYS A 294 1.83 6.50 9.82
C LYS A 294 3.25 6.04 9.55
N GLU A 295 3.63 6.02 8.28
CA GLU A 295 5.02 5.95 7.83
C GLU A 295 5.38 7.24 7.10
N VAL A 296 6.30 8.03 7.68
CA VAL A 296 6.59 9.38 7.22
C VAL A 296 8.07 9.73 7.38
N SER A 297 8.64 10.45 6.42
CA SER A 297 10.02 10.97 6.52
C SER A 297 10.00 12.34 7.19
N MET A 298 10.90 12.60 8.14
CA MET A 298 10.96 13.90 8.81
C MET A 298 12.29 14.60 8.52
N ARG A 299 12.27 15.93 8.38
CA ARG A 299 13.50 16.73 8.33
C ARG A 299 13.92 17.11 9.75
N PRO A 300 15.19 17.45 10.01
CA PRO A 300 15.65 17.85 11.34
C PRO A 300 14.79 18.95 12.00
N GLU A 301 14.35 19.93 11.22
CA GLU A 301 13.46 21.02 11.67
C GLU A 301 12.12 20.50 12.21
N ASP A 302 11.59 19.46 11.56
CA ASP A 302 10.31 18.84 11.92
C ASP A 302 10.45 18.03 13.22
N VAL A 303 11.61 17.39 13.43
CA VAL A 303 11.93 16.63 14.66
C VAL A 303 11.85 17.53 15.89
N SER A 304 12.47 18.71 15.83
CA SER A 304 12.43 19.70 16.93
C SER A 304 11.01 20.14 17.27
N ARG A 305 10.16 20.33 16.25
CA ARG A 305 8.77 20.72 16.46
C ARG A 305 7.93 19.61 17.08
N VAL A 306 8.11 18.37 16.63
CA VAL A 306 7.27 17.24 17.02
C VAL A 306 7.67 16.68 18.39
N PHE A 307 8.96 16.43 18.60
CA PHE A 307 9.47 15.75 19.80
C PHE A 307 10.00 16.69 20.88
N GLN A 308 10.07 18.00 20.61
CA GLN A 308 10.42 19.05 21.57
C GLN A 308 11.70 18.71 22.36
N ASN A 309 11.60 18.49 23.68
CA ASN A 309 12.74 18.22 24.55
C ASN A 309 13.52 16.95 24.18
N ASN A 310 12.90 16.01 23.47
CA ASN A 310 13.53 14.78 23.01
C ASN A 310 14.22 14.92 21.64
N ALA A 311 14.13 16.08 20.98
CA ALA A 311 14.59 16.21 19.60
C ALA A 311 16.09 15.98 19.40
N GLU A 312 16.94 16.46 20.32
CA GLU A 312 18.40 16.35 20.19
C GLU A 312 18.87 14.90 20.14
N SER A 313 18.30 14.03 20.99
CA SER A 313 18.68 12.61 21.04
C SER A 313 18.12 11.80 19.86
N LEU A 314 17.05 12.28 19.21
CA LEU A 314 16.35 11.55 18.16
C LEU A 314 16.73 11.97 16.74
N THR A 315 17.32 13.16 16.56
CA THR A 315 17.57 13.75 15.22
C THR A 315 18.42 12.84 14.32
N GLU A 316 19.46 12.19 14.87
CA GLU A 316 20.31 11.28 14.10
C GLU A 316 19.54 10.05 13.59
N TRP A 317 18.56 9.56 14.37
CA TRP A 317 17.82 8.34 14.06
C TRP A 317 16.67 8.59 13.10
N ILE A 318 15.92 9.67 13.32
CA ILE A 318 14.75 10.03 12.51
C ILE A 318 15.15 10.37 11.08
N THR A 319 16.35 10.91 10.87
CA THR A 319 16.83 11.32 9.53
C THR A 319 17.37 10.16 8.69
N LYS A 320 17.48 8.93 9.23
CA LYS A 320 17.96 7.75 8.51
C LYS A 320 16.98 7.23 7.45
N GLY A 321 15.69 7.54 7.60
CA GLY A 321 14.63 7.12 6.69
C GLY A 321 13.24 7.41 7.26
N PRO A 322 12.17 6.95 6.60
CA PRO A 322 10.82 7.05 7.13
C PRO A 322 10.71 6.39 8.51
N VAL A 323 10.04 7.06 9.44
CA VAL A 323 9.69 6.49 10.75
C VAL A 323 8.32 5.86 10.68
N VAL A 324 8.10 4.81 11.47
CA VAL A 324 6.78 4.15 11.61
C VAL A 324 6.22 4.48 12.98
N ALA A 325 5.13 5.24 13.01
CA ALA A 325 4.43 5.63 14.22
C ALA A 325 3.12 4.85 14.39
N LEU A 326 2.83 4.50 15.64
CA LEU A 326 1.63 3.81 16.07
C LEU A 326 0.98 4.64 17.19
N GLU A 327 -0.32 4.88 17.08
CA GLU A 327 -1.13 5.38 18.19
C GLU A 327 -1.89 4.21 18.82
N LEU A 328 -1.58 3.94 20.09
CA LEU A 328 -2.25 2.92 20.89
C LEU A 328 -3.12 3.61 21.95
N ASN A 329 -4.30 3.05 22.24
CA ASN A 329 -5.26 3.61 23.19
C ASN A 329 -5.73 2.55 24.19
N GLY A 330 -5.96 2.98 25.43
CA GLY A 330 -6.49 2.16 26.53
C GLY A 330 -5.91 2.57 27.88
N ASP A 331 -6.60 2.24 28.96
CA ASP A 331 -6.14 2.61 30.30
C ASP A 331 -4.82 1.91 30.65
N GLY A 332 -3.79 2.68 31.02
CA GLY A 332 -2.45 2.18 31.32
C GLY A 332 -1.60 1.86 30.08
N VAL A 333 -2.03 2.27 28.89
CA VAL A 333 -1.32 2.00 27.62
C VAL A 333 0.09 2.57 27.62
N VAL A 334 0.33 3.73 28.24
CA VAL A 334 1.67 4.35 28.27
C VAL A 334 2.65 3.48 29.07
N GLU A 335 2.24 3.00 30.25
CA GLU A 335 3.08 2.15 31.09
C GLU A 335 3.37 0.80 30.42
N ALA A 336 2.36 0.20 29.79
CA ALA A 336 2.53 -1.04 29.05
C ALA A 336 3.46 -0.88 27.84
N CYS A 337 3.33 0.20 27.07
CA CYS A 337 4.21 0.51 25.94
C CYS A 337 5.66 0.70 26.37
N ARG A 338 5.89 1.36 27.52
CA ARG A 338 7.24 1.48 28.09
C ARG A 338 7.82 0.14 28.52
N SER A 339 7.00 -0.74 29.11
CA SER A 339 7.42 -2.12 29.42
C SER A 339 7.79 -2.88 28.13
N PHE A 340 6.98 -2.79 27.07
CA PHE A 340 7.31 -3.41 25.79
C PHE A 340 8.62 -2.90 25.18
N ALA A 341 8.84 -1.58 25.21
CA ALA A 341 10.10 -0.98 24.75
C ALA A 341 11.32 -1.58 25.47
N ASN A 342 11.24 -1.76 26.79
CA ASN A 342 12.34 -2.25 27.60
C ASN A 342 12.53 -3.78 27.52
N GLU A 343 11.45 -4.55 27.50
CA GLU A 343 11.48 -6.01 27.62
C GLU A 343 11.54 -6.70 26.27
N VAL A 344 10.75 -6.22 25.30
CA VAL A 344 10.57 -6.85 23.99
C VAL A 344 11.53 -6.29 22.95
N PHE A 345 11.78 -4.98 23.00
CA PHE A 345 12.60 -4.25 22.04
C PHE A 345 13.92 -3.74 22.62
N ASN A 346 14.43 -4.41 23.65
CA ASN A 346 15.70 -4.07 24.28
C ASN A 346 16.83 -3.92 23.24
N GLY A 347 17.52 -2.78 23.27
CA GLY A 347 18.58 -2.43 22.32
C GLY A 347 18.10 -1.84 20.98
N THR A 348 16.79 -1.79 20.72
CA THR A 348 16.23 -1.10 19.55
C THR A 348 16.00 0.37 19.89
N GLN A 349 16.54 1.26 19.06
CA GLN A 349 16.26 2.69 19.19
C GLN A 349 14.83 2.99 18.73
N LEU A 350 14.05 3.61 19.60
CA LEU A 350 12.65 3.94 19.40
C LEU A 350 12.26 5.14 20.25
N PHE A 351 11.10 5.74 19.98
CA PHE A 351 10.45 6.70 20.86
C PHE A 351 9.15 6.12 21.40
N VAL A 352 8.86 6.37 22.68
CA VAL A 352 7.59 6.03 23.32
C VAL A 352 7.21 7.18 24.23
N SER A 353 5.92 7.56 24.27
CA SER A 353 5.44 8.61 25.17
C SER A 353 5.86 8.35 26.61
N GLU A 354 6.33 9.39 27.29
CA GLU A 354 6.93 9.24 28.62
C GLU A 354 5.90 9.06 29.73
N SER A 355 4.76 9.75 29.63
CA SER A 355 3.74 9.76 30.67
C SER A 355 2.35 10.00 30.09
N LYS A 356 1.32 9.55 30.80
CA LYS A 356 -0.09 9.84 30.50
C LYS A 356 -0.39 11.34 30.36
N ASN A 357 0.34 12.19 31.06
CA ASN A 357 0.11 13.65 31.05
C ASN A 357 0.66 14.34 29.80
N THR A 358 1.60 13.71 29.09
CA THR A 358 2.25 14.29 27.91
C THR A 358 1.90 13.54 26.62
N SER A 359 1.37 12.33 26.73
CA SER A 359 1.20 11.42 25.59
C SER A 359 0.19 11.93 24.56
N SER A 360 -0.90 12.57 24.98
CA SER A 360 -1.86 13.22 24.06
C SER A 360 -1.20 14.28 23.21
N ARG A 361 -0.33 15.11 23.80
CA ARG A 361 0.44 16.13 23.08
C ARG A 361 1.44 15.50 22.11
N ASP A 362 2.10 14.41 22.49
CA ASP A 362 3.02 13.70 21.59
C ASP A 362 2.29 13.18 20.35
N VAL A 363 1.14 12.53 20.55
CA VAL A 363 0.24 12.05 19.48
C VAL A 363 -0.19 13.23 18.60
N ASP A 364 -0.78 14.27 19.17
CA ASP A 364 -1.27 15.44 18.43
C ASP A 364 -0.15 16.08 17.60
N ASN A 365 1.03 16.29 18.19
CA ASN A 365 2.16 16.89 17.49
C ASN A 365 2.58 16.04 16.28
N PHE A 366 2.67 14.71 16.46
CA PHE A 366 3.14 13.80 15.42
C PHE A 366 2.12 13.65 14.29
N PHE A 367 0.86 13.33 14.61
CA PHE A 367 -0.15 13.06 13.57
C PHE A 367 -0.58 14.33 12.84
N ASN A 368 -0.66 15.49 13.50
CA ASN A 368 -0.87 16.76 12.80
C ASN A 368 0.27 17.05 11.81
N PHE A 369 1.52 16.79 12.20
CA PHE A 369 2.65 16.91 11.29
C PHE A 369 2.54 15.96 10.10
N ALA A 370 2.28 14.68 10.37
CA ALA A 370 2.17 13.65 9.34
C ALA A 370 1.06 13.97 8.35
N ASP A 371 -0.11 14.41 8.83
CA ASP A 371 -1.25 14.78 7.99
C ASP A 371 -0.94 15.98 7.10
N MET A 372 -0.35 17.05 7.67
CA MET A 372 0.11 18.20 6.88
C MET A 372 1.12 17.81 5.81
N GLN A 373 2.08 16.93 6.13
CA GLN A 373 3.09 16.49 5.18
C GLN A 373 2.52 15.62 4.06
N MET A 374 1.51 14.80 4.38
CA MET A 374 0.85 13.92 3.42
C MET A 374 -0.24 14.63 2.59
N GLY A 375 -0.56 15.88 2.91
CA GLY A 375 -1.59 16.67 2.23
C GLY A 375 -3.01 16.18 2.53
N LEU A 376 -3.23 15.70 3.75
CA LEU A 376 -4.52 15.25 4.27
C LEU A 376 -5.37 16.39 4.83
#